data_AF-A0A7K2QCV0-F1
#
_entry.id   AF-A0A7K2QCV0-F1
#
_cell.length_a   1.000
_cell.length_b   1.000
_cell.length_c   1.000
_cell.angle_alpha   90.00
_cell.angle_beta   90.00
_cell.angle_gamma   90.00
#
_symmetry.space_group_name_H-M   'P 1'
#
loop_
_entity.id
_entity.type
_entity.pdbx_description
1 polymer ?
#
loop_
_entity_poly.entity_id
_entity_poly.type
_entity_poly.pdbx_seq_one_letter_code
_entity_poly.pdbx_strand_id
1 'polypeptide(L)'
;MSTTTTNTTAAADPAAETAELLLKAGAVLPNGTEGAGPSAVDLTARTYRHPALPDGRVVVRLAAAELGPAEDLAAGFLGLVPDEADGAPPVVGLGQRQALGFPEWVLVHHPQDGHHALAVVPELDRIARTAKTKPKAALDACHELAGRLGAAVPHFLPVFYEQAARVFLAVENTTYAAQLFGRARTSEAQHGLTVDEDRLDAVFLEFALVGALPVKVLTGYARELSARVGPAEALMRFRR
;
A
#
# COMPACT_ATOMS: atom_id res chain seq x y z
N MET A 1 38.16 13.42 41.86
CA MET A 1 36.91 12.69 41.64
C MET A 1 36.67 12.63 40.15
N SER A 2 37.01 11.50 39.53
CA SER A 2 36.84 11.28 38.09
C SER A 2 35.54 10.52 37.89
N THR A 3 34.55 11.14 37.27
CA THR A 3 33.31 10.48 36.85
C THR A 3 33.47 10.01 35.41
N THR A 4 33.77 8.73 35.25
CA THR A 4 33.69 8.05 33.95
C THR A 4 32.22 7.79 33.66
N THR A 5 31.64 8.56 32.73
CA THR A 5 30.34 8.26 32.13
C THR A 5 30.52 7.16 31.11
N THR A 6 30.17 5.92 31.49
CA THR A 6 30.09 4.80 30.54
C THR A 6 28.87 5.02 29.66
N ASN A 7 29.11 5.40 28.40
CA ASN A 7 28.09 5.46 27.37
C ASN A 7 27.83 4.02 26.89
N THR A 8 26.90 3.32 27.54
CA THR A 8 26.42 2.02 27.07
C THR A 8 25.47 2.25 25.91
N THR A 9 26.01 2.29 24.69
CA THR A 9 25.21 1.99 23.50
C THR A 9 24.78 0.54 23.65
N ALA A 10 23.51 0.29 23.99
CA ALA A 10 22.95 -1.04 23.97
C ALA A 10 23.12 -1.59 22.55
N ALA A 11 24.03 -2.55 22.38
CA ALA A 11 24.15 -3.28 21.13
C ALA A 11 22.80 -3.98 20.89
N ALA A 12 22.18 -3.71 19.73
CA ALA A 12 20.97 -4.40 19.33
C ALA A 12 21.25 -5.91 19.35
N ASP A 13 20.29 -6.68 19.87
CA ASP A 13 20.39 -8.14 19.89
C ASP A 13 20.45 -8.63 18.43
N PRO A 14 21.51 -9.35 18.01
CA PRO A 14 21.66 -9.82 16.63
C PRO A 14 20.50 -10.72 16.18
N ALA A 15 19.83 -11.40 17.10
CA ALA A 15 18.64 -12.20 16.79
C ALA A 15 17.43 -11.31 16.44
N ALA A 16 17.25 -10.19 17.15
CA ALA A 16 16.22 -9.20 16.85
C ALA A 16 16.48 -8.52 15.49
N GLU A 17 17.73 -8.11 15.23
CA GLU A 17 18.10 -7.51 13.96
C GLU A 17 17.89 -8.48 12.78
N THR A 18 18.18 -9.77 12.98
CA THR A 18 17.92 -10.81 11.98
C THR A 18 16.42 -11.01 11.74
N ALA A 19 15.60 -11.01 12.79
CA ALA A 19 14.14 -11.16 12.66
C ALA A 19 13.52 -10.00 11.86
N GLU A 20 13.88 -8.75 12.19
CA GLU A 20 13.39 -7.57 11.46
C GLU A 20 13.84 -7.58 9.98
N LEU A 21 15.08 -7.99 9.69
CA LEU A 21 15.57 -8.13 8.32
C LEU A 21 14.82 -9.21 7.52
N LEU A 22 14.56 -10.37 8.14
CA LEU A 22 13.77 -11.44 7.52
C LEU A 22 12.35 -10.96 7.21
N LEU A 23 11.72 -10.23 8.13
CA LEU A 23 10.39 -9.66 7.92
C LEU A 23 10.36 -8.66 6.76
N LYS A 24 11.34 -7.74 6.70
CA LYS A 24 11.50 -6.80 5.58
C LYS A 24 11.75 -7.51 4.25
N ALA A 25 12.38 -8.69 4.26
CA ALA A 25 12.56 -9.53 3.08
C ALA A 25 11.30 -10.34 2.69
N GLY A 26 10.20 -10.22 3.44
CA GLY A 26 8.93 -10.88 3.15
C GLY A 26 8.73 -12.23 3.83
N ALA A 27 9.55 -12.57 4.84
CA ALA A 27 9.32 -13.78 5.63
C ALA A 27 8.04 -13.64 6.49
N VAL A 28 7.37 -14.77 6.73
CA VAL A 28 6.38 -14.89 7.81
C VAL A 28 7.12 -15.45 9.02
N LEU A 29 7.20 -14.66 10.09
CA LEU A 29 7.88 -15.08 11.32
C LEU A 29 6.92 -15.89 12.20
N PRO A 30 7.42 -16.83 13.01
CA PRO A 30 6.62 -17.50 14.03
C PRO A 30 5.93 -16.50 14.95
N ASN A 31 4.72 -16.84 15.42
CA ASN A 31 4.01 -16.02 16.39
C ASN A 31 4.83 -15.85 17.67
N GLY A 32 4.81 -14.64 18.25
CA GLY A 32 5.58 -14.30 19.45
C GLY A 32 7.09 -14.09 19.21
N THR A 33 7.54 -13.98 17.95
CA THR A 33 8.95 -13.64 17.65
C THR A 33 9.28 -12.26 18.23
N GLU A 34 10.17 -12.22 19.21
CA GLU A 34 10.69 -10.96 19.76
C GLU A 34 11.61 -10.26 18.76
N GLY A 35 11.67 -8.93 18.81
CA GLY A 35 12.58 -8.16 17.96
C GLY A 35 12.18 -8.06 16.48
N ALA A 36 10.98 -8.47 16.09
CA ALA A 36 10.48 -8.36 14.71
C ALA A 36 10.29 -6.91 14.20
N GLY A 37 10.50 -5.92 15.07
CA GLY A 37 10.40 -4.50 14.76
C GLY A 37 8.95 -3.95 14.77
N PRO A 38 8.79 -2.62 14.68
CA PRO A 38 7.49 -1.95 14.80
C PRO A 38 6.55 -2.16 13.59
N SER A 39 7.08 -2.70 12.48
CA SER A 39 6.30 -3.04 11.29
C SER A 39 5.73 -4.46 11.33
N ALA A 40 6.05 -5.25 12.36
CA ALA A 40 5.48 -6.58 12.54
C ALA A 40 4.01 -6.50 12.95
N VAL A 41 3.16 -7.23 12.23
CA VAL A 41 1.72 -7.33 12.49
C VAL A 41 1.29 -8.78 12.44
N ASP A 42 0.26 -9.13 13.22
CA ASP A 42 -0.35 -10.45 13.18
C ASP A 42 -0.86 -10.74 11.76
N LEU A 43 -0.44 -11.87 11.21
CA LEU A 43 -0.90 -12.38 9.92
C LEU A 43 -1.96 -13.45 10.18
N THR A 44 -3.15 -13.26 9.63
CA THR A 44 -4.28 -14.18 9.77
C THR A 44 -4.51 -14.98 8.49
N ALA A 45 -4.90 -16.24 8.63
CA ALA A 45 -5.37 -17.05 7.51
C ALA A 45 -6.90 -17.00 7.45
N ARG A 46 -7.42 -16.37 6.40
CA ARG A 46 -8.87 -16.22 6.16
C ARG A 46 -9.33 -17.22 5.11
N THR A 47 -10.31 -18.03 5.47
CA THR A 47 -10.85 -19.10 4.63
C THR A 47 -12.15 -18.65 4.00
N TYR A 48 -12.28 -18.87 2.70
CA TYR A 48 -13.47 -18.51 1.93
C TYR A 48 -13.98 -19.68 1.09
N ARG A 49 -15.30 -19.73 0.89
CA ARG A 49 -16.00 -20.68 0.04
C ARG A 49 -16.66 -19.97 -1.13
N HIS A 50 -16.79 -20.67 -2.26
CA HIS A 50 -17.55 -20.19 -3.41
C HIS A 50 -18.28 -21.36 -4.08
N PRO A 51 -19.57 -21.22 -4.45
CA PRO A 51 -20.35 -22.33 -5.06
C PRO A 51 -19.75 -22.91 -6.35
N ALA A 52 -19.04 -22.09 -7.13
CA ALA A 52 -18.34 -22.54 -8.34
C ALA A 52 -17.01 -23.29 -8.08
N LEU A 53 -16.53 -23.37 -6.84
CA LEU A 53 -15.38 -24.20 -6.50
C LEU A 53 -15.86 -25.64 -6.23
N PRO A 54 -15.46 -26.63 -7.05
CA PRO A 54 -15.91 -28.00 -6.89
C PRO A 54 -15.34 -28.64 -5.62
N ASP A 55 -16.00 -29.71 -5.18
CA ASP A 55 -15.55 -30.61 -4.11
C ASP A 55 -15.29 -29.91 -2.77
N GLY A 56 -16.01 -28.82 -2.48
CA GLY A 56 -15.88 -28.10 -1.22
C GLY A 56 -14.54 -27.38 -1.05
N ARG A 57 -13.79 -27.15 -2.14
CA ARG A 57 -12.53 -26.42 -2.12
C ARG A 57 -12.70 -25.02 -1.52
N VAL A 58 -11.71 -24.61 -0.74
CA VAL A 58 -11.64 -23.30 -0.10
C VAL A 58 -10.53 -22.46 -0.70
N VAL A 59 -10.68 -21.15 -0.62
CA VAL A 59 -9.61 -20.18 -0.88
C VAL A 59 -9.12 -19.68 0.46
N VAL A 60 -7.81 -19.80 0.72
CA VAL A 60 -7.19 -19.23 1.91
C VAL A 60 -6.39 -18.00 1.49
N ARG A 61 -6.66 -16.86 2.12
CA ARG A 61 -5.88 -15.62 1.94
C ARG A 61 -5.21 -15.23 3.24
N LEU A 62 -3.93 -14.87 3.14
CA LEU A 62 -3.17 -14.31 4.24
C LEU A 62 -3.35 -12.78 4.25
N ALA A 63 -3.79 -12.24 5.37
CA ALA A 63 -3.96 -10.81 5.54
C ALA A 63 -3.54 -10.38 6.94
N ALA A 64 -2.95 -9.19 7.05
CA ALA A 64 -2.72 -8.58 8.35
C ALA A 64 -4.05 -8.51 9.11
N ALA A 65 -4.06 -8.87 10.39
CA ALA A 65 -5.27 -8.99 11.20
C ALA A 65 -6.11 -7.71 11.15
N GLU A 66 -5.45 -6.55 11.22
CA GLU A 66 -6.05 -5.21 11.13
C GLU A 66 -6.73 -4.92 9.79
N LEU A 67 -6.34 -5.60 8.71
CA LEU A 67 -6.90 -5.44 7.35
C LEU A 67 -7.98 -6.47 7.02
N GLY A 68 -8.28 -7.35 7.97
CA GLY A 68 -9.19 -8.46 7.77
C GLY A 68 -10.58 -8.10 7.24
N PRO A 69 -11.27 -7.08 7.77
CA PRO A 69 -12.57 -6.66 7.25
C PRO A 69 -12.52 -6.18 5.78
N ALA A 70 -11.44 -5.50 5.40
CA ALA A 70 -11.26 -5.07 4.01
C ALA A 70 -11.03 -6.27 3.08
N GLU A 71 -10.28 -7.28 3.56
CA GLU A 71 -10.07 -8.54 2.87
C GLU A 71 -11.39 -9.31 2.67
N ASP A 72 -12.27 -9.35 3.68
CA ASP A 72 -13.60 -9.95 3.57
C ASP A 72 -14.48 -9.23 2.53
N LEU A 73 -14.47 -7.90 2.52
CA LEU A 73 -15.20 -7.10 1.54
C LEU A 73 -14.72 -7.36 0.11
N ALA A 74 -13.39 -7.41 -0.09
CA ALA A 74 -12.81 -7.71 -1.39
C ALA A 74 -13.17 -9.12 -1.88
N ALA A 75 -13.09 -10.12 -0.99
CA ALA A 75 -13.49 -11.49 -1.28
C ALA A 75 -14.99 -11.56 -1.63
N GLY A 76 -15.86 -10.91 -0.84
CA GLY A 76 -17.30 -10.85 -1.05
C GLY A 76 -17.70 -10.32 -2.42
N PHE A 77 -16.98 -9.33 -2.95
CA PHE A 77 -17.22 -8.80 -4.30
C PHE A 77 -16.97 -9.84 -5.41
N LEU A 78 -16.10 -10.81 -5.16
CA LEU A 78 -15.86 -11.95 -6.06
C LEU A 78 -16.85 -13.12 -5.80
N GLY A 79 -17.84 -12.93 -4.93
CA GLY A 79 -18.80 -13.95 -4.52
C GLY A 79 -18.26 -14.95 -3.48
N LEU A 80 -17.06 -14.71 -2.95
CA LEU A 80 -16.46 -15.55 -1.91
C LEU A 80 -17.14 -15.24 -0.57
N VAL A 81 -17.54 -16.28 0.16
CA VAL A 81 -18.18 -16.15 1.47
C VAL A 81 -17.20 -16.64 2.54
N PRO A 82 -16.97 -15.88 3.62
CA PRO A 82 -16.15 -16.33 4.74
C PRO A 82 -16.64 -17.68 5.28
N ASP A 83 -15.72 -18.59 5.55
CA ASP A 83 -16.05 -19.87 6.17
C ASP A 83 -16.22 -19.70 7.68
N GLU A 84 -17.44 -19.40 8.11
CA GLU A 84 -17.75 -19.16 9.53
C GLU A 84 -17.67 -20.44 10.39
N ALA A 85 -17.53 -21.62 9.77
CA ALA A 85 -17.46 -22.89 10.48
C ALA A 85 -16.22 -23.01 11.39
N ASP A 86 -15.13 -22.31 11.08
CA ASP A 86 -13.85 -22.39 11.79
C ASP A 86 -13.67 -21.32 12.88
N GLY A 87 -14.69 -20.48 13.14
CA GLY A 87 -14.60 -19.40 14.12
C GLY A 87 -13.76 -18.21 13.64
N ALA A 88 -13.07 -17.53 14.56
CA ALA A 88 -12.24 -16.37 14.21
C ALA A 88 -11.01 -16.81 13.38
N PRO A 89 -10.61 -16.06 12.34
CA PRO A 89 -9.46 -16.39 11.51
C PRO A 89 -8.19 -16.60 12.36
N PRO A 90 -7.50 -17.77 12.27
CA PRO A 90 -6.34 -18.05 13.10
C PRO A 90 -5.15 -17.16 12.70
N VAL A 91 -4.40 -16.71 13.71
CA VAL A 91 -3.10 -16.06 13.51
C VAL A 91 -2.07 -17.14 13.16
N VAL A 92 -1.44 -17.01 12.00
CA VAL A 92 -0.46 -17.98 11.47
C VAL A 92 0.99 -17.53 11.62
N GLY A 93 1.22 -16.29 12.07
CA GLY A 93 2.55 -15.74 12.31
C GLY A 93 2.54 -14.21 12.31
N LEU A 94 3.73 -13.61 12.26
CA LEU A 94 3.92 -12.18 12.05
C LEU A 94 4.29 -11.92 10.59
N GLY A 95 3.65 -10.93 9.99
CA GLY A 95 3.94 -10.42 8.64
C GLY A 95 4.39 -8.97 8.67
N GLN A 96 4.98 -8.53 7.56
CA GLN A 96 5.35 -7.13 7.37
C GLN A 96 4.09 -6.31 7.08
N ARG A 97 3.86 -5.23 7.84
CA ARG A 97 2.83 -4.24 7.50
C ARG A 97 3.13 -3.66 6.11
N GLN A 98 2.20 -3.80 5.18
CA GLN A 98 2.29 -3.23 3.84
C GLN A 98 1.51 -1.92 3.76
N ALA A 99 2.05 -0.96 2.99
CA ALA A 99 1.30 0.25 2.65
C ALA A 99 0.09 -0.14 1.79
N LEU A 100 -1.10 0.33 2.16
CA LEU A 100 -2.33 -0.03 1.47
C LEU A 100 -2.40 0.61 0.08
N GLY A 101 -2.58 -0.20 -0.95
CA GLY A 101 -2.84 0.25 -2.31
C GLY A 101 -4.31 0.60 -2.55
N PHE A 102 -4.65 0.86 -3.82
CA PHE A 102 -6.04 0.81 -4.27
C PHE A 102 -6.33 -0.61 -4.77
N PRO A 103 -7.46 -1.25 -4.40
CA PRO A 103 -8.61 -0.68 -3.68
C PRO A 103 -8.56 -0.80 -2.15
N GLU A 104 -7.56 -1.47 -1.57
CA GLU A 104 -7.53 -1.86 -0.16
C GLU A 104 -7.65 -0.65 0.79
N TRP A 105 -6.97 0.45 0.48
CA TRP A 105 -7.06 1.68 1.24
C TRP A 105 -8.50 2.21 1.31
N VAL A 106 -9.25 2.15 0.21
CA VAL A 106 -10.66 2.56 0.21
C VAL A 106 -11.49 1.62 1.09
N LEU A 107 -11.25 0.32 1.02
CA LEU A 107 -12.00 -0.66 1.82
C LEU A 107 -11.78 -0.48 3.32
N VAL A 108 -10.60 0.01 3.73
CA VAL A 108 -10.28 0.31 5.12
C VAL A 108 -10.81 1.67 5.57
N HIS A 109 -10.57 2.73 4.78
CA HIS A 109 -10.82 4.11 5.20
C HIS A 109 -12.19 4.65 4.79
N HIS A 110 -12.78 4.10 3.73
CA HIS A 110 -14.08 4.49 3.17
C HIS A 110 -14.91 3.25 2.79
N PRO A 111 -15.20 2.35 3.75
CA PRO A 111 -15.88 1.07 3.46
C PRO A 111 -17.24 1.25 2.78
N GLN A 112 -17.95 2.35 3.04
CA GLN A 112 -19.22 2.68 2.38
C GLN A 112 -19.08 2.86 0.86
N ASP A 113 -17.89 3.24 0.39
CA ASP A 113 -17.57 3.43 -1.03
C ASP A 113 -16.86 2.20 -1.63
N GLY A 114 -16.68 1.13 -0.84
CA GLY A 114 -15.92 -0.05 -1.23
C GLY A 114 -16.40 -0.74 -2.51
N HIS A 115 -17.72 -0.81 -2.72
CA HIS A 115 -18.29 -1.34 -3.96
C HIS A 115 -17.84 -0.53 -5.19
N HIS A 116 -17.80 0.80 -5.09
CA HIS A 116 -17.32 1.66 -6.17
C HIS A 116 -15.83 1.44 -6.45
N ALA A 117 -15.00 1.24 -5.41
CA ALA A 117 -13.59 0.95 -5.61
C ALA A 117 -13.36 -0.41 -6.26
N LEU A 118 -14.06 -1.44 -5.81
CA LEU A 118 -13.94 -2.79 -6.37
C LEU A 118 -14.44 -2.85 -7.82
N ALA A 119 -15.45 -2.06 -8.19
CA ALA A 119 -15.93 -1.93 -9.56
C ALA A 119 -14.88 -1.37 -10.54
N VAL A 120 -13.84 -0.67 -10.05
CA VAL A 120 -12.75 -0.13 -10.88
C VAL A 120 -11.71 -1.19 -11.25
N VAL A 121 -11.53 -2.22 -10.42
CA VAL A 121 -10.45 -3.22 -10.54
C VAL A 121 -10.43 -3.90 -11.93
N PRO A 122 -11.57 -4.38 -12.50
CA PRO A 122 -11.54 -5.03 -13.82
C PRO A 122 -11.06 -4.13 -14.96
N GLU A 123 -11.23 -2.82 -14.83
CA GLU A 123 -10.76 -1.85 -15.81
C GLU A 123 -9.26 -1.58 -15.65
N LEU A 124 -8.76 -1.48 -14.41
CA LEU A 124 -7.32 -1.45 -14.13
C LEU A 124 -6.61 -2.70 -14.67
N ASP A 125 -7.20 -3.89 -14.52
CA ASP A 125 -6.64 -5.13 -15.09
C ASP A 125 -6.59 -5.12 -16.63
N ARG A 126 -7.58 -4.48 -17.27
CA ARG A 126 -7.58 -4.28 -18.72
C ARG A 126 -6.49 -3.30 -19.15
N ILE A 127 -6.30 -2.20 -18.40
CA ILE A 127 -5.22 -1.24 -18.61
C ILE A 127 -3.86 -1.96 -18.47
N ALA A 128 -3.65 -2.74 -17.40
CA ALA A 128 -2.41 -3.46 -17.16
C ALA A 128 -2.04 -4.42 -18.29
N ARG A 129 -3.01 -5.16 -18.83
CA ARG A 129 -2.79 -6.06 -19.98
C ARG A 129 -2.36 -5.34 -21.27
N THR A 130 -2.71 -4.06 -21.42
CA THR A 130 -2.41 -3.28 -22.62
C THR A 130 -1.27 -2.28 -22.44
N ALA A 131 -0.83 -2.03 -21.20
CA ALA A 131 0.19 -1.03 -20.88
C ALA A 131 1.52 -1.23 -21.63
N LYS A 132 1.95 -2.48 -21.82
CA LYS A 132 3.20 -2.79 -22.55
C LYS A 132 3.08 -2.56 -24.06
N THR A 133 1.95 -2.95 -24.66
CA THR A 133 1.79 -3.00 -26.13
C THR A 133 1.15 -1.73 -26.69
N LYS A 134 0.32 -1.05 -25.91
CA LYS A 134 -0.41 0.17 -26.27
C LYS A 134 -0.33 1.19 -25.12
N PRO A 135 0.88 1.62 -24.71
CA PRO A 135 1.08 2.43 -23.50
C PRO A 135 0.29 3.74 -23.51
N LYS A 136 0.22 4.42 -24.66
CA LYS A 136 -0.55 5.67 -24.78
C LYS A 136 -2.04 5.45 -24.57
N ALA A 137 -2.62 4.44 -25.21
CA ALA A 137 -4.05 4.13 -25.04
C ALA A 137 -4.37 3.69 -23.60
N ALA A 138 -3.46 2.94 -22.95
CA ALA A 138 -3.58 2.59 -21.54
C ALA A 138 -3.54 3.82 -20.63
N LEU A 139 -2.69 4.80 -20.93
CA LEU A 139 -2.60 6.06 -20.19
C LEU A 139 -3.87 6.90 -20.37
N ASP A 140 -4.38 7.00 -21.61
CA ASP A 140 -5.62 7.70 -21.90
C ASP A 140 -6.80 7.08 -21.14
N ALA A 141 -6.89 5.73 -21.10
CA ALA A 141 -7.87 5.03 -20.30
C ALA A 141 -7.74 5.32 -18.79
N CYS A 142 -6.51 5.45 -18.26
CA CYS A 142 -6.30 5.88 -16.88
C CYS A 142 -6.87 7.29 -16.63
N HIS A 143 -6.67 8.21 -17.57
CA HIS A 143 -7.20 9.58 -17.46
C HIS A 143 -8.73 9.63 -17.55
N GLU A 144 -9.33 8.85 -18.44
CA GLU A 144 -10.79 8.75 -18.56
C GLU A 144 -11.41 8.20 -17.27
N LEU A 145 -10.85 7.10 -16.75
CA LEU A 145 -11.28 6.50 -15.50
C LEU A 145 -11.13 7.46 -14.32
N ALA A 146 -9.99 8.14 -14.22
CA ALA A 146 -9.80 9.20 -13.22
C ALA A 146 -10.80 10.35 -13.38
N GLY A 147 -11.14 10.74 -14.60
CA GLY A 147 -12.17 11.77 -14.85
C GLY A 147 -13.52 11.38 -14.27
N ARG A 148 -13.93 10.11 -14.45
CA ARG A 148 -15.16 9.58 -13.84
C ARG A 148 -15.08 9.55 -12.32
N LEU A 149 -13.95 9.10 -11.77
CA LEU A 149 -13.74 9.06 -10.32
C LEU A 149 -13.72 10.46 -9.70
N GLY A 150 -13.08 11.43 -10.33
CA GLY A 150 -13.01 12.81 -9.83
C GLY A 150 -14.38 13.50 -9.76
N ALA A 151 -15.32 13.12 -10.62
CA ALA A 151 -16.69 13.63 -10.59
C ALA A 151 -17.55 12.99 -9.50
N ALA A 152 -17.28 11.74 -9.12
CA ALA A 152 -18.14 10.96 -8.21
C ALA A 152 -17.54 10.79 -6.81
N VAL A 153 -16.28 10.36 -6.74
CA VAL A 153 -15.56 9.93 -5.53
C VAL A 153 -14.11 10.46 -5.58
N PRO A 154 -13.90 11.80 -5.52
CA PRO A 154 -12.58 12.41 -5.73
C PRO A 154 -11.51 11.94 -4.72
N HIS A 155 -11.92 11.48 -3.54
CA HIS A 155 -11.02 10.92 -2.53
C HIS A 155 -10.33 9.61 -2.97
N PHE A 156 -10.78 8.96 -4.05
CA PHE A 156 -10.09 7.81 -4.65
C PHE A 156 -8.88 8.21 -5.49
N LEU A 157 -8.86 9.43 -6.04
CA LEU A 157 -7.90 9.83 -7.07
C LEU A 157 -6.44 9.64 -6.66
N PRO A 158 -6.00 9.99 -5.43
CA PRO A 158 -4.60 9.85 -5.07
C PRO A 158 -4.14 8.40 -5.12
N VAL A 159 -4.89 7.52 -4.45
CA VAL A 159 -4.57 6.09 -4.35
C VAL A 159 -4.77 5.35 -5.68
N PHE A 160 -5.75 5.78 -6.49
CA PHE A 160 -5.98 5.27 -7.84
C PHE A 160 -4.81 5.62 -8.77
N TYR A 161 -4.37 6.88 -8.78
CA TYR A 161 -3.28 7.32 -9.65
C TYR A 161 -1.97 6.63 -9.28
N GLU A 162 -1.69 6.42 -8.00
CA GLU A 162 -0.53 5.64 -7.55
C GLU A 162 -0.60 4.20 -8.05
N GLN A 163 -1.77 3.56 -7.96
CA GLN A 163 -1.93 2.19 -8.47
C GLN A 163 -1.81 2.11 -9.98
N ALA A 164 -2.38 3.06 -10.72
CA ALA A 164 -2.20 3.17 -12.16
C ALA A 164 -0.72 3.41 -12.53
N ALA A 165 0.01 4.17 -11.71
CA ALA A 165 1.43 4.38 -11.91
C ALA A 165 2.24 3.08 -11.69
N ARG A 166 1.90 2.27 -10.69
CA ARG A 166 2.49 0.92 -10.49
C ARG A 166 2.27 -0.01 -11.68
N VAL A 167 1.12 0.08 -12.36
CA VAL A 167 0.87 -0.66 -13.60
C VAL A 167 1.90 -0.31 -14.69
N PHE A 168 2.28 0.96 -14.83
CA PHE A 168 3.31 1.38 -15.78
C PHE A 168 4.74 1.03 -15.32
N LEU A 169 5.01 1.04 -14.02
CA LEU A 169 6.28 0.56 -13.47
C LEU A 169 6.50 -0.93 -13.77
N ALA A 170 5.45 -1.76 -13.67
CA ALA A 170 5.51 -3.19 -13.97
C ALA A 170 5.91 -3.50 -15.44
N VAL A 171 5.80 -2.51 -16.34
CA VAL A 171 6.22 -2.61 -17.74
C VAL A 171 7.40 -1.66 -18.05
N GLU A 172 8.13 -1.24 -17.01
CA GLU A 172 9.32 -0.39 -17.07
C GLU A 172 9.10 0.98 -17.73
N ASN A 173 7.85 1.46 -17.79
CA ASN A 173 7.53 2.78 -18.33
C ASN A 173 7.53 3.84 -17.21
N THR A 174 8.73 4.20 -16.76
CA THR A 174 8.96 5.18 -15.70
C THR A 174 8.42 6.58 -16.03
N THR A 175 8.35 6.93 -17.33
CA THR A 175 7.83 8.24 -17.77
C THR A 175 6.35 8.40 -17.43
N TYR A 176 5.52 7.42 -17.78
CA TYR A 176 4.09 7.47 -17.49
C TYR A 176 3.79 7.21 -16.01
N ALA A 177 4.59 6.38 -15.35
CA ALA A 177 4.51 6.23 -13.90
C ALA A 177 4.74 7.57 -13.18
N ALA A 178 5.79 8.33 -13.54
CA ALA A 178 6.06 9.63 -12.94
C ALA A 178 4.94 10.64 -13.20
N GLN A 179 4.35 10.61 -14.40
CA GLN A 179 3.23 11.47 -14.76
C GLN A 179 2.00 11.20 -13.88
N LEU A 180 1.63 9.93 -13.71
CA LEU A 180 0.48 9.52 -12.90
C LEU A 180 0.74 9.78 -11.41
N PHE A 181 1.95 9.53 -10.93
CA PHE A 181 2.36 9.90 -9.57
C PHE A 181 2.17 11.41 -9.32
N GLY A 182 2.62 12.28 -10.23
CA GLY A 182 2.40 13.72 -10.13
C GLY A 182 0.92 14.11 -10.15
N ARG A 183 0.07 13.38 -10.89
CA ARG A 183 -1.38 13.57 -10.86
C ARG A 183 -2.03 13.16 -9.54
N ALA A 184 -1.51 12.14 -8.85
CA ALA A 184 -1.97 11.79 -7.50
C ALA A 184 -1.86 13.02 -6.57
N ARG A 185 -0.68 13.64 -6.53
CA ARG A 185 -0.41 14.87 -5.74
C ARG A 185 -1.27 16.05 -6.18
N THR A 186 -1.42 16.24 -7.49
CA THR A 186 -2.26 17.31 -8.05
C THR A 186 -3.72 17.13 -7.65
N SER A 187 -4.21 15.89 -7.60
CA SER A 187 -5.59 15.59 -7.21
C SER A 187 -5.87 15.88 -5.74
N GLU A 188 -4.91 15.61 -4.85
CA GLU A 188 -5.00 15.97 -3.43
C GLU A 188 -5.20 17.48 -3.27
N ALA A 189 -4.33 18.27 -3.92
CA ALA A 189 -4.41 19.73 -3.88
C ALA A 189 -5.70 20.27 -4.54
N GLN A 190 -6.08 19.73 -5.70
CA GLN A 190 -7.25 20.18 -6.45
C GLN A 190 -8.57 19.96 -5.68
N HIS A 191 -8.67 18.85 -4.95
CA HIS A 191 -9.88 18.47 -4.21
C HIS A 191 -9.79 18.76 -2.71
N GLY A 192 -8.72 19.41 -2.23
CA GLY A 192 -8.53 19.73 -0.82
C GLY A 192 -8.50 18.49 0.09
N LEU A 193 -7.95 17.38 -0.42
CA LEU A 193 -7.89 16.12 0.33
C LEU A 193 -6.80 16.19 1.40
N THR A 194 -7.04 15.52 2.52
CA THR A 194 -6.02 15.36 3.57
C THR A 194 -4.92 14.44 3.06
N VAL A 195 -3.67 14.86 3.22
CA VAL A 195 -2.49 14.07 2.89
C VAL A 195 -2.09 13.24 4.10
N ASP A 196 -2.07 11.92 3.93
CA ASP A 196 -1.47 10.99 4.89
C ASP A 196 0.05 10.96 4.62
N GLU A 197 0.82 11.66 5.46
CA GLU A 197 2.27 11.81 5.26
C GLU A 197 3.02 10.48 5.41
N ASP A 198 2.58 9.56 6.27
CA ASP A 198 3.26 8.27 6.46
C ASP A 198 3.06 7.36 5.25
N ARG A 199 1.84 7.35 4.68
CA ARG A 199 1.57 6.70 3.39
C ARG A 199 2.37 7.38 2.27
N LEU A 200 2.39 8.71 2.25
CA LEU A 200 3.06 9.47 1.20
C LEU A 200 4.56 9.21 1.19
N ASP A 201 5.21 9.20 2.36
CA ASP A 201 6.62 8.83 2.54
C ASP A 201 6.91 7.45 1.93
N ALA A 202 6.08 6.44 2.25
CA ALA A 202 6.25 5.08 1.76
C ALA A 202 6.13 4.99 0.22
N VAL A 203 5.16 5.70 -0.36
CA VAL A 203 4.92 5.69 -1.82
C VAL A 203 6.00 6.50 -2.55
N PHE A 204 6.50 7.60 -1.97
CA PHE A 204 7.66 8.31 -2.51
C PHE A 204 8.90 7.43 -2.54
N LEU A 205 9.20 6.72 -1.45
CA LEU A 205 10.35 5.82 -1.36
C LEU A 205 10.23 4.69 -2.39
N GLU A 206 9.06 4.06 -2.51
CA GLU A 206 8.77 3.02 -3.50
C GLU A 206 9.15 3.50 -4.92
N PHE A 207 8.64 4.67 -5.32
CA PHE A 207 8.84 5.20 -6.67
C PHE A 207 10.26 5.74 -6.90
N ALA A 208 10.91 6.25 -5.84
CA ALA A 208 12.30 6.70 -5.90
C ALA A 208 13.26 5.52 -6.12
N LEU A 209 13.06 4.40 -5.42
CA LEU A 209 13.91 3.22 -5.51
C LEU A 209 13.90 2.56 -6.89
N VAL A 210 12.78 2.66 -7.62
CA VAL A 210 12.67 2.17 -9.01
C VAL A 210 13.07 3.21 -10.06
N GLY A 211 13.61 4.37 -9.63
CA GLY A 211 14.08 5.42 -10.54
C GLY A 211 12.97 6.17 -11.28
N ALA A 212 11.73 6.08 -10.82
CA ALA A 212 10.59 6.71 -11.48
C ALA A 212 10.43 8.20 -11.11
N LEU A 213 11.07 8.67 -10.05
CA LEU A 213 10.98 10.06 -9.62
C LEU A 213 12.19 10.87 -10.10
N PRO A 214 12.02 11.82 -11.04
CA PRO A 214 13.10 12.72 -11.41
C PRO A 214 13.44 13.66 -10.24
N VAL A 215 14.67 14.19 -10.22
CA VAL A 215 15.16 15.10 -9.16
C VAL A 215 14.18 16.24 -8.87
N LYS A 216 13.54 16.79 -9.90
CA LYS A 216 12.55 17.87 -9.75
C LYS A 216 11.35 17.46 -8.87
N VAL A 217 10.90 16.22 -8.97
CA VAL A 217 9.80 15.70 -8.14
C VAL A 217 10.26 15.52 -6.70
N LEU A 218 11.49 15.05 -6.46
CA LEU A 218 12.07 14.94 -5.12
C LEU A 218 12.27 16.31 -4.45
N THR A 219 12.79 17.31 -5.18
CA THR A 219 12.91 18.68 -4.66
C THR A 219 11.54 19.31 -4.41
N GLY A 220 10.56 19.04 -5.28
CA GLY A 220 9.17 19.45 -5.07
C GLY A 220 8.60 18.88 -3.78
N TYR A 221 8.80 17.58 -3.56
CA TYR A 221 8.38 16.89 -2.35
C TYR A 221 8.96 17.51 -1.08
N ALA A 222 10.29 17.73 -1.03
CA ALA A 222 10.94 18.35 0.12
C ALA A 222 10.37 19.74 0.45
N ARG A 223 10.06 20.53 -0.59
CA ARG A 223 9.45 21.86 -0.44
C ARG A 223 8.03 21.77 0.10
N GLU A 224 7.23 20.88 -0.44
CA GLU A 224 5.84 20.68 -0.03
C GLU A 224 5.75 20.15 1.40
N LEU A 225 6.59 19.18 1.76
CA LEU A 225 6.71 18.65 3.12
C LEU A 225 7.07 19.77 4.11
N SER A 226 8.05 20.61 3.77
CA SER A 226 8.45 21.76 4.61
C SER A 226 7.36 22.83 4.76
N ALA A 227 6.34 22.83 3.88
CA ALA A 227 5.20 23.72 3.99
C ALA A 227 4.06 23.14 4.85
N ARG A 228 4.01 21.81 5.02
CA ARG A 228 2.96 21.10 5.78
C ARG A 228 3.36 20.76 7.21
N VAL A 229 4.63 20.45 7.45
CA VAL A 229 5.13 20.04 8.78
C VAL A 229 6.28 20.92 9.29
N GLY A 230 6.64 20.78 10.56
CA GLY A 230 7.73 21.54 11.17
C GLY A 230 9.10 21.20 10.56
N PRO A 231 10.09 22.13 10.55
CA PRO A 231 11.37 21.92 9.86
C PRO A 231 12.15 20.67 10.29
N ALA A 232 12.12 20.34 11.58
CA ALA A 232 12.79 19.15 12.11
C ALA A 232 12.12 17.85 11.64
N GLU A 233 10.79 17.82 11.60
CA GLU A 233 10.00 16.69 11.12
C GLU A 233 10.18 16.51 9.60
N ALA A 234 10.17 17.61 8.84
CA ALA A 234 10.41 17.58 7.40
C ALA A 234 11.77 16.97 7.06
N LEU A 235 12.84 17.38 7.76
CA LEU A 235 14.17 16.82 7.56
C LEU A 235 14.25 15.34 7.94
N MET A 236 13.61 14.94 9.04
CA MET A 236 13.58 13.54 9.49
C MET A 236 12.90 12.66 8.45
N ARG A 237 11.70 13.04 8.00
CA ARG A 237 10.92 12.30 6.99
C ARG A 237 11.63 12.20 5.65
N PHE A 238 12.19 13.32 5.15
CA PHE A 238 12.90 13.33 3.87
C PHE A 238 14.15 12.41 3.84
N ARG A 239 14.71 12.06 5.00
CA ARG A 239 15.90 11.20 5.11
C ARG A 239 15.60 9.73 5.35
N ARG A 240 14.33 9.38 5.53
CA ARG A 240 13.88 8.00 5.81
C ARG A 240 13.89 7.15 4.54
#